data_AF-A0A8X6F2W5-F1
#
_entry.id   AF-A0A8X6F2W5-F1
#
_cell.length_a   1.000
_cell.length_b   1.000
_cell.length_c   1.000
_cell.angle_alpha   90.00
_cell.angle_beta   90.00
_cell.angle_gamma   90.00
#
_symmetry.space_group_name_H-M   'P 1'
#
loop_
_entity.id
_entity.type
_entity.pdbx_description
1 polymer ?
#
loop_
_entity_poly.entity_id
_entity_poly.type
_entity_poly.pdbx_seq_one_letter_code
_entity_poly.pdbx_strand_id
1 'polypeptide(L)'
;MFKRLEETRKLWFPPGLFRKRVTAILVEAVMTVVDVQSQTSEFGGSSARAVSLQIGYSYSTVQKVLRNKIQYFLYMIGYTQELLDRDKPHRLSFAVSFLSRMTVILS
;
A
#
# COMPACT_ATOMS: atom_id res chain seq x y z
N MET A 1 6.94 -18.59 -28.84
CA MET A 1 7.41 -18.37 -27.45
C MET A 1 7.41 -19.66 -26.65
N PHE A 2 6.34 -20.48 -26.71
CA PHE A 2 6.23 -21.75 -25.96
C PHE A 2 7.17 -22.88 -26.39
N LYS A 3 7.49 -23.05 -27.69
CA LYS A 3 8.43 -24.11 -28.16
C LYS A 3 9.79 -24.08 -27.44
N ARG A 4 10.33 -22.89 -27.20
CA ARG A 4 11.65 -22.69 -26.57
C ARG A 4 11.64 -23.04 -25.06
N LEU A 5 10.47 -23.07 -24.42
CA LEU A 5 10.28 -23.41 -23.01
C LEU A 5 10.33 -24.93 -22.79
N GLU A 6 9.75 -25.69 -23.70
CA GLU A 6 9.73 -27.16 -23.66
C GLU A 6 11.14 -27.75 -23.83
N GLU A 7 11.94 -27.15 -24.71
CA GLU A 7 13.31 -27.60 -25.02
C GLU A 7 14.32 -27.27 -23.92
N THR A 8 14.19 -26.10 -23.29
CA THR A 8 15.21 -25.62 -22.33
C THR A 8 14.77 -25.73 -20.86
N ARG A 9 13.48 -26.00 -20.62
CA ARG A 9 12.81 -25.98 -19.29
C ARG A 9 13.17 -24.76 -18.44
N LYS A 10 13.62 -23.67 -19.07
CA LYS A 10 14.07 -22.45 -18.40
C LYS A 10 13.35 -21.28 -19.04
N LEU A 11 12.54 -20.59 -18.23
CA LEU A 11 12.09 -19.25 -18.55
C LEU A 11 13.31 -18.33 -18.48
N TRP A 12 13.98 -18.14 -19.61
CA TRP A 12 14.98 -17.10 -19.72
C TRP A 12 14.27 -15.75 -19.84
N PHE A 13 14.17 -15.05 -18.71
CA PHE A 13 13.94 -13.61 -18.71
C PHE A 13 15.31 -12.93 -18.85
N PRO A 14 15.50 -12.00 -19.80
CA PRO A 14 16.71 -11.21 -19.84
C PRO A 14 16.93 -10.54 -18.48
N PRO A 15 18.10 -10.71 -17.83
CA PRO A 15 18.37 -10.10 -16.55
C PRO A 15 18.46 -8.59 -16.76
N GLY A 16 17.36 -7.90 -16.46
CA GLY A 16 17.30 -6.44 -16.58
C GLY A 16 16.35 -5.92 -17.65
N LEU A 17 15.10 -6.40 -17.71
CA LEU A 17 14.03 -5.58 -18.30
C LEU A 17 13.83 -4.31 -17.46
N PHE A 18 14.70 -3.32 -17.74
CA PHE A 18 14.66 -1.90 -17.44
C PHE A 18 13.91 -1.51 -16.16
N ARG A 19 14.55 -1.78 -15.00
CA ARG A 19 14.26 -1.00 -13.80
C ARG A 19 14.79 0.42 -14.05
N LYS A 20 13.96 1.32 -14.58
CA LYS A 20 14.27 2.75 -14.60
C LYS A 20 14.66 3.17 -13.18
N ARG A 21 15.85 3.78 -13.04
CA ARG A 21 16.31 4.32 -11.76
C ARG A 21 15.37 5.46 -11.40
N VAL A 22 14.87 5.42 -10.17
CA VAL A 22 14.16 6.54 -9.58
C VAL A 22 15.20 7.61 -9.32
N THR A 23 15.04 8.79 -9.91
CA THR A 23 15.90 9.96 -9.66
C THR A 23 15.52 10.59 -8.32
N ALA A 24 16.49 11.20 -7.62
CA ALA A 24 16.26 11.86 -6.33
C ALA A 24 15.21 12.98 -6.44
N ILE A 25 15.25 13.74 -7.54
CA ILE A 25 14.27 14.79 -7.88
C ILE A 25 12.83 14.27 -7.85
N LEU A 26 12.60 13.05 -8.37
CA LEU A 26 11.28 12.44 -8.38
C LEU A 26 10.83 12.05 -6.98
N VAL A 27 11.76 11.60 -6.11
CA VAL A 27 11.44 11.28 -4.71
C VAL A 27 10.98 12.52 -3.96
N GLU A 28 11.73 13.62 -4.08
CA GLU A 28 11.38 14.89 -3.45
C GLU A 28 10.05 15.44 -3.94
N ALA A 29 9.81 15.41 -5.26
CA ALA A 29 8.53 15.82 -5.84
C ALA A 29 7.34 14.97 -5.36
N VAL A 30 7.55 13.67 -5.17
CA VAL A 30 6.52 12.77 -4.61
C VAL A 30 6.27 13.09 -3.14
N MET A 31 7.30 13.38 -2.36
CA MET A 31 7.15 13.74 -0.94
C MET A 31 6.36 15.04 -0.77
N THR A 32 6.73 16.11 -1.49
CA THR A 32 6.06 17.40 -1.35
C THR A 32 4.58 17.33 -1.72
N VAL A 33 4.23 16.58 -2.76
CA VAL A 33 2.83 16.38 -3.16
C VAL A 33 2.06 15.56 -2.14
N VAL A 34 2.67 14.50 -1.60
CA VAL A 34 2.04 13.69 -0.55
C VAL A 34 1.77 14.54 0.69
N ASP A 35 2.73 15.37 1.13
CA ASP A 35 2.57 16.22 2.31
C ASP A 35 1.43 17.24 2.13
N VAL A 36 1.39 17.91 0.98
CA VAL A 36 0.31 18.87 0.65
C VAL A 36 -1.05 18.18 0.62
N GLN A 37 -1.16 17.02 -0.04
CA GLN A 37 -2.44 16.31 -0.14
C GLN A 37 -2.89 15.73 1.20
N SER A 38 -1.95 15.31 2.06
CA SER A 38 -2.25 14.79 3.40
C SER A 38 -2.87 15.86 4.29
N GLN A 39 -2.44 17.12 4.15
CA GLN A 39 -2.98 18.26 4.91
C GLN A 39 -4.38 18.68 4.44
N THR A 40 -4.70 18.48 3.16
CA THR A 40 -6.00 18.87 2.59
C THR A 40 -7.05 17.77 2.65
N SER A 41 -6.64 16.50 2.77
CA SER A 41 -7.57 15.37 2.77
C SER A 41 -8.12 15.09 4.17
N GLU A 42 -9.44 14.95 4.30
CA GLU A 42 -10.11 14.55 5.56
C GLU A 42 -9.60 13.21 6.11
N PHE A 43 -9.09 12.34 5.24
CA PHE A 43 -8.55 11.02 5.58
C PHE A 43 -7.03 10.99 5.83
N GLY A 44 -6.35 12.14 5.81
CA GLY A 44 -4.93 12.27 6.18
C GLY A 44 -3.95 11.48 5.28
N GLY A 45 -4.33 11.18 4.04
CA GLY A 45 -3.51 10.36 3.14
C GLY A 45 -3.83 10.55 1.66
N SER A 46 -2.78 10.52 0.84
CA SER A 46 -2.90 10.62 -0.62
C SER A 46 -2.76 9.27 -1.31
N SER A 47 -3.59 9.01 -2.33
CA SER A 47 -3.47 7.82 -3.15
C SER A 47 -2.33 7.96 -4.17
N ALA A 48 -1.62 6.85 -4.47
CA ALA A 48 -0.60 6.84 -5.51
C ALA A 48 -1.13 7.28 -6.90
N ARG A 49 -2.44 7.12 -7.16
CA ARG A 49 -3.09 7.65 -8.37
C ARG A 49 -3.20 9.17 -8.34
N ALA A 50 -3.64 9.75 -7.23
CA ALA A 50 -3.76 11.19 -7.06
C ALA A 50 -2.38 11.88 -7.20
N VAL A 51 -1.35 11.32 -6.56
CA VAL A 51 0.04 11.79 -6.68
C VAL A 51 0.55 11.67 -8.13
N SER A 52 0.23 10.56 -8.81
CA SER A 52 0.60 10.33 -10.22
C SER A 52 -0.02 11.35 -11.17
N LEU A 53 -1.30 11.70 -10.96
CA LEU A 53 -1.98 12.73 -11.76
C LEU A 53 -1.35 14.11 -11.56
N GLN A 54 -0.94 14.44 -10.33
CA GLN A 54 -0.42 15.76 -10.00
C GLN A 54 1.02 15.98 -10.49
N ILE A 55 1.88 14.96 -10.44
CA ILE A 55 3.29 15.07 -10.88
C ILE A 55 3.45 14.66 -12.35
N GLY A 56 2.43 14.04 -12.97
CA GLY A 56 2.48 13.60 -14.37
C GLY A 56 3.36 12.37 -14.63
N TYR A 57 3.85 11.70 -13.58
CA TYR A 57 4.58 10.44 -13.72
C TYR A 57 3.64 9.24 -13.70
N SER A 58 4.03 8.14 -14.35
CA SER A 58 3.26 6.89 -14.35
C SER A 58 3.03 6.36 -12.92
N TYR A 59 1.82 5.87 -12.66
CA TYR A 59 1.43 5.26 -11.39
C TYR A 59 2.45 4.26 -10.83
N SER A 60 3.00 3.38 -11.67
CA SER A 60 3.98 2.37 -11.27
C SER A 60 5.28 2.97 -10.73
N THR A 61 5.70 4.12 -11.26
CA THR A 61 6.89 4.85 -10.80
C THR A 61 6.63 5.48 -9.44
N VAL A 62 5.49 6.16 -9.29
CA VAL A 62 5.07 6.77 -8.02
C VAL A 62 4.88 5.71 -6.95
N GLN A 63 4.21 4.60 -7.26
CA GLN A 63 4.05 3.47 -6.33
C GLN A 63 5.39 2.86 -5.91
N LYS A 64 6.35 2.76 -6.83
CA LYS A 64 7.70 2.27 -6.53
C LYS A 64 8.48 3.22 -5.62
N VAL A 65 8.29 4.53 -5.76
CA VAL A 65 8.88 5.55 -4.88
C VAL A 65 8.26 5.52 -3.49
N LEU A 66 6.92 5.52 -3.43
CA LEU A 66 6.19 5.46 -2.17
C LEU A 66 6.58 4.22 -1.36
N ARG A 67 6.63 3.05 -2.00
CA ARG A 67 7.00 1.79 -1.33
C ARG A 67 8.48 1.70 -0.96
N ASN A 68 9.39 2.02 -1.87
CA ASN A 68 10.81 1.70 -1.70
C ASN A 68 11.65 2.85 -1.11
N LYS A 69 11.20 4.10 -1.25
CA LYS A 69 11.99 5.28 -0.86
C LYS A 69 11.38 6.01 0.31
N ILE A 70 10.06 6.21 0.28
CA ILE A 70 9.35 6.97 1.32
C ILE A 70 8.87 6.02 2.44
N GLN A 71 8.93 4.70 2.23
CA GLN A 71 8.32 3.68 3.11
C GLN A 71 6.86 4.06 3.48
N TYR A 72 6.20 4.77 2.58
CA TYR A 72 4.83 5.18 2.74
C TYR A 72 4.00 3.93 2.51
N PHE A 73 3.70 3.24 3.61
CA PHE A 73 2.87 2.05 3.57
C PHE A 73 1.49 2.50 3.11
N LEU A 74 1.19 2.18 1.85
CA LEU A 74 -0.14 2.25 1.25
C LEU A 74 -1.13 1.27 1.90
N TYR A 75 -0.85 0.86 3.13
CA TYR A 75 -1.82 0.37 4.07
C TYR A 75 -2.51 1.64 4.61
N MET A 76 -3.35 2.23 3.76
CA MET A 76 -4.57 2.73 4.34
C MET A 76 -5.17 1.50 5.01
N ILE A 77 -5.27 1.49 6.34
CA ILE A 77 -6.41 0.80 6.95
C ILE A 77 -7.59 1.53 6.32
N GLY A 78 -8.02 1.08 5.15
CA GLY A 78 -9.31 1.47 4.65
C GLY A 78 -10.23 1.01 5.75
N TYR A 79 -10.87 1.95 6.44
CA TYR A 79 -11.98 1.65 7.32
C TYR A 79 -12.96 0.88 6.44
N THR A 80 -12.90 -0.44 6.53
CA THR A 80 -13.71 -1.31 5.69
C THR A 80 -15.17 -1.13 6.09
N GLN A 81 -15.37 -0.72 7.35
CA GLN A 81 -16.61 -0.28 7.95
C GLN A 81 -16.30 0.86 8.92
N GLU A 82 -17.02 1.98 8.78
CA GLU A 82 -17.06 3.03 9.79
C GLU A 82 -17.86 2.49 10.98
N LEU A 83 -17.22 2.41 12.16
CA LEU A 83 -17.85 1.87 13.36
C LEU A 83 -18.59 3.00 14.06
N LEU A 84 -19.92 2.96 13.99
CA LEU A 84 -20.77 3.97 14.58
C LEU A 84 -20.99 3.68 16.07
N ASP A 85 -21.41 4.68 16.84
CA ASP A 85 -21.71 4.51 18.28
C ASP A 85 -22.77 3.44 18.54
N ARG A 86 -23.68 3.23 17.60
CA ARG A 86 -24.69 2.15 17.66
C ARG A 86 -24.11 0.74 17.60
N ASP A 87 -22.89 0.58 17.05
CA ASP A 87 -22.22 -0.71 16.92
C ASP A 87 -21.46 -1.09 18.19
N LYS A 88 -21.22 -0.13 19.08
CA LYS A 88 -20.53 -0.30 20.37
C LYS A 88 -21.06 -1.46 21.22
N PRO A 89 -22.39 -1.62 21.48
CA PRO A 89 -22.89 -2.75 22.27
C PRO A 89 -22.59 -4.10 21.63
N HIS A 90 -22.69 -4.20 20.29
CA HIS A 90 -22.45 -5.45 19.56
C HIS A 90 -20.96 -5.83 19.55
N ARG A 91 -20.08 -4.82 19.42
CA ARG A 91 -18.62 -5.01 19.50
C ARG A 91 -18.18 -5.43 20.90
N LEU A 92 -18.77 -4.86 21.94
CA LEU A 92 -18.48 -5.21 23.32
C LEU A 92 -18.93 -6.64 23.65
N SER A 93 -20.14 -7.03 23.23
CA SER A 93 -20.60 -8.41 23.45
C SER A 93 -19.73 -9.43 22.71
N PHE A 94 -19.34 -9.12 21.47
CA PHE A 94 -18.40 -9.94 20.71
C PHE A 94 -17.06 -10.08 21.43
N ALA A 95 -16.46 -8.96 21.87
CA ALA A 95 -15.17 -8.98 22.55
C ALA A 95 -15.19 -9.82 23.84
N VAL A 96 -16.26 -9.69 24.66
CA VAL A 96 -16.44 -10.51 25.87
C VAL A 96 -16.59 -12.00 25.52
N SER A 97 -17.39 -12.32 24.50
CA SER A 97 -17.57 -13.70 24.04
C SER A 97 -16.29 -14.31 23.47
N PHE A 98 -15.46 -13.49 22.83
CA PHE A 98 -14.19 -13.91 22.25
C PHE A 98 -13.15 -14.15 23.36
N LEU A 99 -13.01 -13.20 24.29
CA LEU A 99 -12.08 -13.31 25.42
C LEU A 99 -12.39 -14.49 26.34
N SER A 100 -13.68 -14.78 26.58
CA SER A 100 -14.09 -15.95 27.38
C SER A 100 -13.78 -17.28 26.70
N ARG A 101 -13.61 -17.31 25.37
CA ARG A 101 -13.18 -18.48 24.61
C ARG A 101 -11.66 -18.57 24.45
N MET A 102 -10.94 -17.48 24.68
CA MET A 102 -9.48 -17.49 24.70
C MET A 102 -9.01 -18.10 26.01
N THR A 103 -8.60 -19.37 25.97
CA THR A 103 -7.82 -19.98 27.06
C THR A 103 -6.47 -19.26 27.12
N VAL A 104 -6.33 -18.32 28.06
CA VAL A 104 -5.03 -17.76 28.40
C VAL A 104 -4.28 -18.84 29.17
N ILE A 105 -3.41 -19.58 28.47
CA ILE A 105 -2.42 -20.42 29.12
C ILE A 105 -1.36 -19.44 29.65
N LEU A 106 -1.51 -19.01 30.90
CA LEU A 106 -0.43 -18.37 31.64
C LEU A 106 0.62 -19.45 31.91
N SER A 107 1.72 -19.41 31.16
CA SER A 107 2.94 -20.19 31.42
C SER A 107 3.99 -19.35 32.11
#